data_AF-A0A820RKD4-F1
#
_entry.id   AF-A0A820RKD4-F1
#
_cell.length_a   1.000
_cell.length_b   1.000
_cell.length_c   1.000
_cell.angle_alpha   90.00
_cell.angle_beta   90.00
_cell.angle_gamma   90.00
#
_symmetry.space_group_name_H-M   'P 1'
#
loop_
_entity.id
_entity.type
_entity.pdbx_description
1 polymer ?
#
loop_
_entity_poly.entity_id
_entity_poly.type
_entity_poly.pdbx_seq_one_letter_code
_entity_poly.pdbx_strand_id
1 'polypeptide(L)'
;EVLNNKLVNLLRSQVRSECRIRNHYGPAEITINCTNHLIDLNKNQTDIPIGQSLPNYHFLILDMFLQTVGIGQEGELVVGGVGVFAGYRGRDDLTAQVMININEQIFYKTGDLVQMDSNGLIHYVGRRDFQVKLRGQRIEL
;
A
#
# COMPACT_ATOMS: atom_id res chain seq x y z
N GLU A 1 1.49 -4.51 -10.30
CA GLU A 1 1.33 -5.97 -10.12
C GLU A 1 1.67 -6.28 -8.67
N VAL A 2 0.97 -7.23 -8.06
CA VAL A 2 1.28 -7.66 -6.68
C VAL A 2 2.45 -8.64 -6.76
N LEU A 3 3.50 -8.40 -5.97
CA LEU A 3 4.65 -9.29 -5.93
C LEU A 3 4.23 -10.65 -5.35
N ASN A 4 4.52 -11.73 -6.06
CA ASN A 4 4.20 -13.10 -5.63
C ASN A 4 5.46 -13.97 -5.69
N ASN A 5 5.39 -15.16 -5.06
CA ASN A 5 6.52 -16.10 -5.01
C ASN A 5 7.05 -16.52 -6.37
N LYS A 6 6.17 -16.68 -7.37
CA LYS A 6 6.61 -17.08 -8.72
C LYS A 6 7.56 -16.02 -9.29
N LEU A 7 7.22 -14.75 -9.14
CA LEU A 7 8.06 -13.64 -9.58
C LEU A 7 9.33 -13.51 -8.73
N VAL A 8 9.25 -13.67 -7.40
CA VAL A 8 10.43 -13.68 -6.53
C VAL A 8 11.43 -14.78 -6.91
N ASN A 9 10.94 -16.00 -7.13
CA ASN A 9 11.79 -17.13 -7.53
C ASN A 9 12.42 -16.91 -8.91
N LEU A 10 11.66 -16.34 -9.85
CA LEU A 10 12.19 -15.96 -11.16
C LEU A 10 13.32 -14.93 -11.01
N LEU A 11 13.10 -13.85 -10.25
CA LEU A 11 14.11 -12.81 -10.01
C LEU A 11 15.35 -13.40 -9.34
N ARG A 12 15.19 -14.24 -8.31
CA ARG A 12 16.29 -14.91 -7.62
C ARG A 12 17.17 -15.74 -8.57
N SER A 13 16.58 -16.38 -9.58
CA SER A 13 17.34 -17.16 -10.58
C SER A 13 18.14 -16.30 -11.57
N GLN A 14 17.84 -15.01 -11.66
CA GLN A 14 18.41 -14.07 -12.64
C GLN A 14 19.40 -13.07 -12.03
N VAL A 15 19.43 -12.95 -10.70
CA VAL A 15 20.30 -12.00 -9.99
C VAL A 15 21.39 -12.75 -9.21
N ARG A 16 22.44 -12.03 -8.81
CA ARG A 16 23.50 -12.61 -7.97
C ARG A 16 22.97 -12.91 -6.56
N SER A 17 23.58 -13.90 -5.89
CA SER A 17 23.18 -14.36 -4.55
C SER A 17 23.19 -13.27 -3.48
N GLU A 18 24.00 -12.22 -3.65
CA GLU A 18 24.13 -11.13 -2.69
C GLU A 18 23.02 -10.07 -2.87
N CYS A 19 22.29 -10.11 -3.98
CA CYS A 19 21.20 -9.18 -4.24
C CYS A 19 20.04 -9.41 -3.26
N ARG A 20 19.42 -8.31 -2.84
CA ARG A 20 18.24 -8.31 -1.99
C ARG A 20 17.03 -7.86 -2.78
N ILE A 21 15.91 -8.53 -2.58
CA ILE A 21 14.62 -8.15 -3.19
C ILE A 21 13.80 -7.42 -2.15
N ARG A 22 13.25 -6.26 -2.51
CA ARG A 22 12.35 -5.47 -1.66
C ARG A 22 11.01 -5.27 -2.35
N ASN A 23 9.93 -5.50 -1.63
CA ASN A 23 8.60 -5.11 -2.03
C ASN A 23 8.33 -3.69 -1.55
N HIS A 24 8.00 -2.79 -2.47
CA HIS A 24 7.63 -1.42 -2.17
C HIS A 24 6.19 -1.20 -2.60
N TYR A 25 5.45 -0.42 -1.81
CA TYR A 25 4.11 0.00 -2.16
C TYR A 25 3.97 1.51 -1.99
N GLY A 26 3.19 2.08 -2.90
CA GLY A 26 2.84 3.49 -2.92
C GLY A 26 2.01 3.87 -4.15
N PRO A 27 0.86 4.52 -3.96
CA PRO A 27 0.23 5.29 -5.04
C PRO A 27 1.05 6.54 -5.40
N ALA A 28 0.70 7.19 -6.52
CA ALA A 28 1.39 8.41 -6.96
C ALA A 28 1.15 9.58 -5.98
N GLU A 29 -0.04 9.61 -5.38
CA GLU A 29 -0.54 10.59 -4.43
C GLU A 29 0.20 10.58 -3.08
N ILE A 30 1.11 9.62 -2.84
CA ILE A 30 1.93 9.55 -1.62
C ILE A 30 3.44 9.73 -1.87
N THR A 31 3.85 10.19 -3.06
CA THR A 31 5.27 10.41 -3.41
C THR A 31 6.09 9.11 -3.49
N ILE A 32 5.80 8.31 -4.53
CA ILE A 32 6.53 7.08 -4.93
C ILE A 32 6.25 5.87 -4.04
N ASN A 33 6.67 5.87 -2.78
CA ASN A 33 6.46 4.77 -1.86
C ASN A 33 6.26 5.23 -0.42
N CYS A 34 5.42 4.48 0.30
CA CYS A 34 5.14 4.70 1.71
C CYS A 34 5.38 3.45 2.54
N THR A 35 5.72 2.31 1.92
CA THR A 35 6.17 1.10 2.62
C THR A 35 7.41 0.47 1.99
N ASN A 36 8.03 -0.41 2.76
CA ASN A 36 9.15 -1.24 2.33
C ASN A 36 9.13 -2.57 3.08
N HIS A 37 9.29 -3.68 2.35
CA HIS A 37 9.46 -5.00 2.91
C HIS A 37 10.66 -5.71 2.28
N LEU A 38 11.61 -6.15 3.10
CA LEU A 38 12.71 -7.01 2.67
C LEU A 38 12.23 -8.46 2.60
N ILE A 39 12.29 -9.06 1.42
CA ILE A 39 11.90 -10.45 1.23
C ILE A 39 12.92 -11.39 1.88
N ASP A 40 12.44 -12.29 2.73
CA ASP A 40 13.25 -13.39 3.26
C ASP A 40 13.28 -14.54 2.25
N LEU A 41 14.35 -14.59 1.44
CA LEU A 41 14.53 -15.59 0.38
C LEU A 41 14.71 -17.02 0.91
N ASN A 42 14.82 -17.22 2.22
CA ASN A 42 14.88 -18.56 2.82
C ASN A 42 13.48 -19.09 3.17
N LYS A 43 12.45 -18.25 3.11
CA LYS A 43 11.07 -18.62 3.38
C LYS A 43 10.28 -18.70 2.08
N ASN A 44 9.46 -19.74 1.95
CA ASN A 44 8.50 -19.84 0.88
C ASN A 44 7.18 -19.21 1.34
N GLN A 45 7.02 -17.88 1.16
CA GLN A 45 5.91 -17.11 1.73
C GLN A 45 4.76 -17.01 0.74
N THR A 46 3.63 -17.70 0.94
CA THR A 46 2.52 -17.67 -0.02
C THR A 46 1.90 -16.29 -0.22
N ASP A 47 2.00 -15.44 0.80
CA ASP A 47 1.59 -14.04 0.77
C ASP A 47 2.79 -13.15 1.12
N ILE A 48 3.03 -12.13 0.30
CA ILE A 48 4.17 -11.21 0.44
C ILE A 48 3.62 -9.86 0.87
N PRO A 49 3.87 -9.43 2.13
CA PRO A 49 3.34 -8.16 2.59
C PRO A 49 3.97 -7.00 1.81
N ILE A 50 3.23 -5.91 1.76
CA ILE A 50 3.76 -4.62 1.32
C ILE A 50 4.64 -3.97 2.39
N GLY A 51 4.63 -4.51 3.62
CA GLY A 51 5.56 -4.17 4.68
C GLY A 51 4.97 -3.28 5.75
N GLN A 52 5.82 -2.43 6.32
CA GLN A 52 5.44 -1.42 7.31
C GLN A 52 5.58 -0.02 6.73
N SER A 53 4.92 0.93 7.39
CA SER A 53 5.05 2.36 7.09
C SER A 53 6.51 2.80 7.12
N LEU A 54 6.92 3.58 6.13
CA LEU A 54 8.16 4.34 6.17
C LEU A 54 8.07 5.45 7.24
N PRO A 55 9.21 5.97 7.73
CA PRO A 55 9.22 7.09 8.65
C PRO A 55 8.44 8.29 8.12
N ASN A 56 7.78 9.03 9.02
CA ASN A 56 6.98 10.23 8.73
C ASN A 56 5.71 10.01 7.90
N TYR A 57 5.31 8.75 7.66
CA TYR A 57 3.97 8.41 7.22
C TYR A 57 3.14 7.89 8.39
N HIS A 58 1.83 8.14 8.33
CA HIS A 58 0.84 7.68 9.30
C HIS A 58 -0.18 6.82 8.59
N PHE A 59 -0.35 5.58 9.03
CA PHE A 59 -1.22 4.62 8.39
C PHE A 59 -2.41 4.33 9.31
N LEU A 60 -3.61 4.35 8.75
CA LEU A 60 -4.79 3.79 9.38
C LEU A 60 -5.43 2.81 8.41
N ILE A 61 -6.00 1.73 8.93
CA ILE A 61 -6.80 0.77 8.17
C ILE A 61 -8.22 0.95 8.67
N LEU A 62 -9.10 1.42 7.79
CA LEU A 62 -10.44 1.88 8.16
C LEU A 62 -11.53 1.01 7.53
N ASP A 63 -12.59 0.77 8.28
CA ASP A 63 -13.82 0.20 7.74
C ASP A 63 -14.67 1.26 7.00
N MET A 64 -15.84 0.85 6.52
CA MET A 64 -16.77 1.74 5.82
C MET A 64 -17.37 2.86 6.69
N PHE A 65 -17.24 2.76 8.02
CA PHE A 65 -17.71 3.74 8.99
C PHE A 65 -16.55 4.63 9.52
N LEU A 66 -15.40 4.58 8.86
CA LEU A 66 -14.18 5.30 9.24
C LEU A 66 -13.67 4.94 10.63
N GLN A 67 -13.93 3.71 11.09
CA GLN A 67 -13.38 3.17 12.32
C GLN A 67 -12.14 2.34 12.02
N THR A 68 -11.14 2.41 12.91
CA THR A 68 -9.93 1.60 12.78
C THR A 68 -10.24 0.12 12.99
N VAL A 69 -9.81 -0.72 12.06
CA VAL A 69 -9.96 -2.17 12.17
C VAL A 69 -8.80 -2.82 12.95
N GLY A 70 -9.06 -4.01 13.51
CA GLY A 70 -8.07 -4.77 14.27
C GLY A 70 -7.13 -5.62 13.40
N ILE A 71 -6.20 -6.32 14.05
CA ILE A 71 -5.32 -7.31 13.42
C ILE A 71 -6.15 -8.38 12.69
N GLY A 72 -5.77 -8.69 11.45
CA GLY A 72 -6.40 -9.68 10.59
C GLY A 72 -7.73 -9.24 9.96
N GLN A 73 -8.23 -8.05 10.30
CA GLN A 73 -9.45 -7.51 9.70
C GLN A 73 -9.10 -6.69 8.45
N GLU A 74 -9.95 -6.81 7.43
CA GLU A 74 -9.83 -6.05 6.20
C GLU A 74 -10.36 -4.63 6.36
N GLY A 75 -9.66 -3.66 5.79
CA GLY A 75 -10.16 -2.30 5.63
C GLY A 75 -9.39 -1.55 4.55
N GLU A 76 -9.84 -0.33 4.26
CA GLU A 76 -9.15 0.58 3.35
C GLU A 76 -7.92 1.16 4.03
N LEU A 77 -6.78 1.10 3.35
CA LEU A 77 -5.58 1.81 3.77
C LEU A 77 -5.75 3.31 3.50
N VAL A 78 -5.60 4.13 4.54
CA VAL A 78 -5.48 5.57 4.42
C VAL A 78 -4.11 6.02 4.92
N VAL A 79 -3.51 6.99 4.23
CA VAL A 79 -2.12 7.41 4.44
C VAL A 79 -2.06 8.90 4.71
N GLY A 80 -1.52 9.28 5.86
CA GLY A 80 -1.18 10.64 6.25
C GLY A 80 0.35 10.86 6.27
N GLY A 81 0.77 12.09 6.53
CA GLY A 81 2.18 12.46 6.70
C GLY A 81 2.81 13.14 5.48
N VAL A 82 4.14 13.25 5.50
CA VAL A 82 4.89 14.20 4.64
C VAL A 82 4.85 13.90 3.14
N GLY A 83 4.55 12.67 2.75
CA GLY A 83 4.52 12.26 1.34
C GLY A 83 3.17 12.46 0.66
N VAL A 84 2.11 12.80 1.41
CA VAL A 84 0.78 13.02 0.84
C VAL A 84 0.80 14.25 -0.05
N PHE A 85 0.32 14.10 -1.28
CA PHE A 85 0.22 15.17 -2.27
C PHE A 85 -0.63 16.36 -1.78
N ALA A 86 -0.46 17.51 -2.43
CA ALA A 86 -1.30 18.69 -2.17
C ALA A 86 -2.71 18.57 -2.76
N GLY A 87 -2.92 17.64 -3.69
CA GLY A 87 -4.18 17.45 -4.43
C GLY A 87 -3.99 17.29 -5.93
N TYR A 88 -5.10 17.05 -6.62
CA TYR A 88 -5.14 16.98 -8.08
C TYR A 88 -5.20 18.39 -8.69
N ARG A 89 -4.27 18.70 -9.59
CA ARG A 89 -4.15 20.03 -10.20
C ARG A 89 -5.45 20.45 -10.91
N GLY A 90 -6.06 21.54 -10.44
CA GLY A 90 -7.29 22.10 -11.01
C GLY A 90 -8.53 21.23 -10.79
N ARG A 91 -8.47 20.27 -9.87
CA ARG A 91 -9.53 19.31 -9.55
C ARG A 91 -9.72 19.20 -8.04
N ASP A 92 -10.08 20.32 -7.43
CA ASP A 92 -10.37 20.42 -6.00
C ASP A 92 -11.56 19.54 -5.62
N ASP A 93 -12.49 19.33 -6.55
CA ASP A 93 -13.62 18.42 -6.44
C ASP A 93 -13.19 16.97 -6.21
N LEU A 94 -12.18 16.48 -6.93
CA LEU A 94 -11.62 15.14 -6.74
C LEU A 94 -10.74 15.08 -5.49
N THR A 95 -9.99 16.15 -5.22
CA THR A 95 -9.12 16.23 -4.05
C THR A 95 -9.92 16.09 -2.76
N ALA A 96 -11.05 16.80 -2.65
CA ALA A 96 -11.92 16.74 -1.48
C ALA A 96 -12.59 15.37 -1.26
N GLN A 97 -12.73 14.54 -2.30
CA GLN A 97 -13.33 13.20 -2.20
C GLN A 97 -12.38 12.16 -1.60
N VAL A 98 -11.07 12.35 -1.80
CA VAL A 98 -10.04 11.40 -1.37
C VAL A 98 -9.28 11.85 -0.13
N MET A 99 -9.32 13.12 0.21
CA MET A 99 -8.70 13.67 1.41
C MET A 99 -9.71 13.70 2.56
N ILE A 100 -9.35 13.09 3.69
CA ILE A 100 -10.18 13.06 4.91
C ILE A 100 -9.39 13.63 6.09
N ASN A 101 -10.11 14.18 7.06
CA ASN A 101 -9.54 14.66 8.32
C ASN A 101 -9.93 13.72 9.46
N ILE A 102 -8.95 13.20 10.17
CA ILE A 102 -9.13 12.37 11.36
C ILE A 102 -8.22 12.93 12.44
N ASN A 103 -8.80 13.35 13.58
CA ASN A 103 -8.07 13.92 14.71
C ASN A 103 -7.12 15.05 14.29
N GLU A 104 -7.62 16.00 13.50
CA GLU A 104 -6.89 17.18 12.99
C GLU A 104 -5.75 16.85 12.01
N GLN A 105 -5.63 15.61 11.57
CA GLN A 105 -4.65 15.16 10.58
C GLN A 105 -5.31 14.81 9.25
N ILE A 106 -4.64 15.18 8.15
CA ILE A 106 -5.11 14.87 6.80
C ILE A 106 -4.58 13.49 6.37
N PHE A 107 -5.48 12.66 5.87
CA PHE A 107 -5.19 11.37 5.26
C PHE A 107 -5.71 11.31 3.84
N TYR A 108 -4.94 10.68 2.96
CA TYR A 108 -5.35 10.29 1.61
C TYR A 108 -5.94 8.88 1.63
N LYS A 109 -7.13 8.72 1.07
CA LYS A 109 -7.80 7.44 0.84
C LYS A 109 -7.24 6.76 -0.40
N THR A 110 -6.53 5.66 -0.22
CA THR A 110 -5.80 5.01 -1.32
C THR A 110 -6.68 4.21 -2.28
N GLY A 111 -7.87 3.82 -1.83
CA GLY A 111 -8.71 2.84 -2.51
C GLY A 111 -8.20 1.39 -2.40
N ASP A 112 -7.07 1.15 -1.74
CA ASP A 112 -6.49 -0.18 -1.57
C ASP A 112 -7.01 -0.85 -0.29
N LEU A 113 -7.52 -2.07 -0.42
CA LEU A 113 -7.93 -2.92 0.69
C LEU A 113 -6.73 -3.71 1.21
N VAL A 114 -6.56 -3.71 2.52
CA VAL A 114 -5.41 -4.34 3.19
C VAL A 114 -5.83 -5.03 4.48
N GLN A 115 -4.97 -5.92 4.97
CA GLN A 115 -5.04 -6.52 6.31
C GLN A 115 -3.70 -6.36 7.01
N MET A 116 -3.70 -6.14 8.32
CA MET A 116 -2.49 -6.10 9.13
C MET A 116 -2.33 -7.37 9.95
N ASP A 117 -1.16 -8.00 9.90
CA ASP A 117 -0.89 -9.19 10.70
C ASP A 117 -0.42 -8.86 12.13
N SER A 118 -0.21 -9.89 12.95
CA SER A 118 0.23 -9.74 14.34
C SER A 118 1.64 -9.16 14.49
N ASN A 119 2.43 -9.12 13.43
CA ASN A 119 3.76 -8.50 13.40
C ASN A 119 3.69 -7.04 12.91
N GLY A 120 2.48 -6.53 12.63
CA GLY A 120 2.27 -5.19 12.08
C GLY A 120 2.65 -5.08 10.60
N LEU A 121 2.80 -6.19 9.88
CA LEU A 121 3.02 -6.16 8.44
C LEU A 121 1.68 -6.04 7.72
N ILE A 122 1.64 -5.20 6.70
CA ILE A 122 0.46 -4.94 5.91
C ILE A 122 0.48 -5.83 4.67
N HIS A 123 -0.61 -6.56 4.46
CA HIS A 123 -0.85 -7.43 3.32
C HIS A 123 -1.87 -6.78 2.41
N TYR A 124 -1.57 -6.76 1.11
CA TYR A 124 -2.45 -6.17 0.12
C TYR A 124 -3.52 -7.18 -0.29
N VAL A 125 -4.79 -6.80 -0.20
CA VAL A 125 -5.92 -7.67 -0.56
C VAL A 125 -6.46 -7.32 -1.94
N GLY A 126 -6.66 -6.04 -2.23
CA GLY A 126 -7.28 -5.63 -3.48
C GLY A 126 -7.67 -4.17 -3.55
N ARG A 127 -8.72 -3.88 -4.30
CA ARG A 127 -9.25 -2.54 -4.55
C ARG A 127 -10.69 -2.47 -4.07
N ARG A 128 -11.07 -1.33 -3.49
CA ARG A 128 -12.47 -1.02 -3.16
C ARG A 128 -13.28 -0.56 -4.38
N ASP A 129 -12.59 -0.19 -5.46
CA ASP A 129 -13.12 0.49 -6.62
C ASP A 129 -12.74 -0.25 -7.92
N PHE A 130 -13.06 0.36 -9.06
CA PHE A 130 -12.83 -0.21 -10.39
C PHE A 130 -11.41 0.04 -10.94
N GLN A 131 -10.52 0.65 -10.15
CA GLN A 131 -9.15 0.84 -10.57
C GLN A 131 -8.45 -0.52 -10.70
N VAL A 132 -7.74 -0.73 -11.80
CA VAL A 132 -6.93 -1.94 -12.02
C VAL A 132 -5.47 -1.62 -12.25
N LYS A 133 -4.57 -2.55 -11.89
CA LYS A 133 -3.14 -2.49 -12.19
C LYS A 133 -2.77 -3.55 -13.24
N LEU A 134 -2.87 -3.21 -14.52
CA LEU A 134 -2.48 -4.11 -15.60
C LEU A 134 -0.97 -3.98 -15.86
N ARG A 135 -0.19 -5.01 -15.52
CA ARG A 135 1.28 -5.04 -15.73
C ARG A 135 2.00 -3.79 -15.18
N GLY A 136 1.52 -3.28 -14.04
CA GLY A 136 2.08 -2.09 -13.38
C GLY A 136 1.47 -0.76 -13.81
N GLN A 137 0.61 -0.73 -14.82
CA GLN A 137 -0.08 0.48 -15.27
C GLN A 137 -1.43 0.64 -14.55
N ARG A 138 -1.70 1.83 -14.01
CA ARG A 138 -2.97 2.20 -13.38
C ARG A 138 -3.99 2.55 -14.46
N ILE A 139 -5.14 1.90 -14.44
CA ILE A 139 -6.26 2.13 -15.36
C ILE A 139 -7.53 2.27 -14.52
N GLU A 140 -8.33 3.29 -14.80
CA GLU A 140 -9.68 3.46 -14.27
C GLU A 140 -10.67 2.91 -15.32
N LEU A 141 -11.61 2.05 -14.90
CA LEU A 141 -12.59 1.38 -15.79
C LEU A 141 -13.96 2.05 -15.78
#